data_AF-A0A818HBL7-F1
#
_entry.id   AF-A0A818HBL7-F1
#
_cell.length_a   1.000
_cell.length_b   1.000
_cell.length_c   1.000
_cell.angle_alpha   90.00
_cell.angle_beta   90.00
_cell.angle_gamma   90.00
#
_symmetry.space_group_name_H-M   'P 1'
#
loop_
_entity.id
_entity.type
_entity.pdbx_description
1 polymer ?
#
loop_
_entity_poly.entity_id
_entity_poly.type
_entity_poly.pdbx_seq_one_letter_code
_entity_poly.pdbx_strand_id
1 'polypeptide(L)'
;LLKRVDAEMISQLKQTARSTADSPVIRNCEPLVLSWISTIENVLQDIFGEDSMHPSLGPLSEIDRWTRKQRLINNLLEQLKSKECKAVIGALITSKSKVIRKWKAIDVSITEAQNECRDKTKFLESIRRYLESLTEDAHPQNCAVNILPALCDAMRTVESVSRYYARQGYLGLIFTKVTNQLVKICKHYISDDLKQLWTKFIEMLKNFFIL
;
A
#
# COMPACT_ATOMS: atom_id res chain seq x y z
N LEU A 1 8.74 -15.44 3.02
CA LEU A 1 7.28 -15.56 2.82
C LEU A 1 7.00 -16.82 2.04
N LEU A 2 7.66 -17.00 0.90
CA LEU A 2 7.61 -18.24 0.15
C LEU A 2 8.23 -19.40 0.95
N LYS A 3 7.62 -20.58 0.84
CA LYS A 3 8.17 -21.83 1.36
C LYS A 3 9.55 -22.07 0.74
N ARG A 4 10.55 -22.42 1.55
CA ARG A 4 11.92 -22.65 1.06
C ARG A 4 11.96 -23.89 0.17
N VAL A 5 12.92 -23.88 -0.76
CA VAL A 5 13.24 -25.05 -1.58
C VAL A 5 14.09 -25.99 -0.73
N ASP A 6 13.64 -27.24 -0.58
CA ASP A 6 14.33 -28.24 0.25
C ASP A 6 15.70 -28.61 -0.35
N ALA A 7 16.71 -28.80 0.49
CA ALA A 7 18.08 -29.07 0.06
C ALA A 7 18.19 -30.38 -0.76
N GLU A 8 17.39 -31.38 -0.40
CA GLU A 8 17.28 -32.63 -1.15
C GLU A 8 16.74 -32.40 -2.57
N MET A 9 15.71 -31.56 -2.70
CA MET A 9 15.15 -31.21 -4.02
C MET A 9 16.15 -30.43 -4.88
N ILE A 10 16.95 -29.54 -4.28
CA ILE A 10 18.04 -28.83 -4.98
C ILE A 10 19.09 -29.83 -5.49
N SER A 11 19.46 -30.82 -4.66
CA SER A 11 20.41 -31.87 -5.05
C SER A 11 19.87 -32.68 -6.23
N GLN A 12 18.62 -33.11 -6.16
CA GLN A 12 17.94 -33.86 -7.21
C GLN A 12 17.83 -33.06 -8.52
N LEU A 13 17.51 -31.75 -8.45
CA LEU A 13 17.47 -30.87 -9.62
C LEU A 13 18.83 -30.70 -10.30
N LYS A 14 19.93 -30.70 -9.53
CA LYS A 14 21.30 -30.62 -10.07
C LYS A 14 21.74 -31.92 -10.75
N GLN A 15 21.30 -33.07 -10.23
CA GLN A 15 21.68 -34.38 -10.76
C GLN A 15 20.88 -34.76 -12.02
N THR A 16 19.68 -34.20 -12.19
CA THR A 16 18.77 -34.59 -13.28
C THR A 16 18.79 -33.55 -14.41
N ALA A 17 19.79 -33.61 -15.29
CA ALA A 17 20.02 -32.62 -16.35
C ALA A 17 18.90 -32.56 -17.43
N ARG A 18 18.03 -33.58 -17.52
CA ARG A 18 16.92 -33.68 -18.48
C ARG A 18 15.74 -34.47 -17.89
N SER A 19 15.04 -33.87 -16.93
CA SER A 19 13.83 -34.50 -16.35
C SER A 19 12.65 -34.44 -17.33
N THR A 20 12.02 -35.59 -17.59
CA THR A 20 10.70 -35.66 -18.22
C THR A 20 9.61 -35.24 -17.22
N ALA A 21 8.41 -34.93 -17.71
CA ALA A 21 7.25 -34.54 -16.88
C ALA A 21 6.91 -35.55 -15.77
N ASP A 22 7.25 -36.83 -15.96
CA ASP A 22 6.99 -37.91 -15.00
C ASP A 22 8.11 -38.14 -13.97
N SER A 23 9.17 -37.32 -13.98
CA SER A 23 10.24 -37.42 -12.99
C SER A 23 9.70 -37.16 -11.57
N PRO A 24 10.08 -37.98 -10.57
CA PRO A 24 9.63 -37.79 -9.19
C PRO A 24 10.02 -36.41 -8.63
N VAL A 25 11.13 -35.85 -9.11
CA VAL A 25 11.60 -34.50 -8.76
C VAL A 25 10.64 -33.42 -9.24
N ILE A 26 10.08 -33.58 -10.45
CA ILE A 26 9.10 -32.65 -11.02
C ILE A 26 7.78 -32.71 -10.24
N ARG A 27 7.34 -33.92 -9.86
CA ARG A 27 6.14 -34.10 -9.02
C ARG A 27 6.25 -33.44 -7.64
N ASN A 28 7.46 -33.32 -7.10
CA ASN A 28 7.71 -32.60 -5.85
C ASN A 28 7.77 -31.07 -6.03
N CYS A 29 8.19 -30.59 -7.21
CA CYS A 29 8.24 -29.16 -7.53
C CYS A 29 6.85 -28.53 -7.70
N GLU A 30 5.89 -29.27 -8.29
CA GLU A 30 4.53 -28.77 -8.53
C GLU A 30 3.79 -28.28 -7.26
N PRO A 31 3.66 -29.07 -6.17
CA PRO A 31 3.00 -28.61 -4.95
C PRO A 31 3.74 -27.46 -4.27
N LEU A 32 5.07 -27.40 -4.39
CA LEU A 32 5.84 -26.27 -3.88
C LEU A 32 5.48 -24.97 -4.61
N VAL A 33 5.44 -24.99 -5.95
CA VAL A 33 5.08 -23.80 -6.74
C VAL A 33 3.62 -23.41 -6.55
N LEU A 34 2.71 -24.38 -6.40
CA LEU A 34 1.32 -24.10 -6.02
C LEU A 34 1.22 -23.42 -4.64
N SER A 35 2.06 -23.80 -3.67
CA SER A 35 2.12 -23.10 -2.38
C SER A 35 2.62 -21.66 -2.54
N TRP A 36 3.60 -21.41 -3.42
CA TRP A 36 4.07 -20.05 -3.71
C TRP A 36 2.99 -19.19 -4.37
N ILE A 37 2.27 -19.75 -5.34
CA ILE A 37 1.13 -19.09 -5.98
C ILE A 37 0.10 -18.66 -4.91
N SER A 38 -0.31 -19.60 -4.04
CA SER A 38 -1.27 -19.30 -2.97
C SER A 38 -0.76 -18.24 -1.98
N THR A 39 0.53 -18.29 -1.59
CA THR A 39 1.13 -17.23 -0.75
C THR A 39 1.05 -15.86 -1.43
N ILE A 40 1.36 -15.78 -2.73
CA ILE A 40 1.32 -14.51 -3.46
C ILE A 40 -0.12 -14.02 -3.61
N GLU A 41 -1.07 -14.90 -3.95
CA GLU A 41 -2.50 -14.56 -4.05
C GLU A 41 -3.03 -13.97 -2.74
N ASN A 42 -2.76 -14.63 -1.60
CA ASN A 42 -3.18 -14.15 -0.28
C ASN A 42 -2.58 -12.78 0.04
N VAL A 43 -1.31 -12.56 -0.31
CA VAL A 43 -0.65 -11.27 -0.14
C VAL A 43 -1.30 -10.19 -1.02
N LEU A 44 -1.58 -10.48 -2.28
CA LEU A 44 -2.21 -9.53 -3.18
C LEU A 44 -3.63 -9.19 -2.71
N GLN A 45 -4.37 -10.18 -2.20
CA GLN A 45 -5.68 -9.97 -1.60
C GLN A 45 -5.61 -9.08 -0.34
N ASP A 46 -4.61 -9.26 0.53
CA ASP A 46 -4.40 -8.39 1.69
C ASP A 46 -4.04 -6.95 1.28
N ILE A 47 -3.21 -6.79 0.24
CA ILE A 47 -2.78 -5.48 -0.25
C ILE A 47 -3.93 -4.70 -0.91
N PHE A 48 -4.81 -5.36 -1.66
CA PHE A 48 -5.84 -4.69 -2.46
C PHE A 48 -7.28 -4.97 -2.00
N GLY A 49 -7.47 -5.72 -0.92
CA GLY A 49 -8.79 -6.04 -0.35
C GLY A 49 -9.50 -4.84 0.28
N GLU A 50 -10.81 -4.97 0.47
CA GLU A 50 -11.71 -3.90 0.96
C GLU A 50 -11.37 -3.41 2.37
N ASP A 51 -10.95 -4.31 3.26
CA ASP A 51 -10.50 -3.96 4.63
C ASP A 51 -9.30 -3.01 4.64
N SER A 52 -8.56 -2.96 3.52
CA SER A 52 -7.46 -2.05 3.34
C SER A 52 -7.90 -0.62 3.03
N MET A 53 -9.19 -0.25 3.11
CA MET A 53 -9.69 1.10 2.77
C MET A 53 -10.31 1.85 3.96
N HIS A 54 -9.92 1.52 5.19
CA HIS A 54 -10.56 2.11 6.38
C HIS A 54 -10.36 3.65 6.48
N PRO A 55 -11.45 4.45 6.49
CA PRO A 55 -11.39 5.91 6.43
C PRO A 55 -11.09 6.60 7.78
N SER A 56 -11.05 5.86 8.90
CA SER A 56 -10.83 6.46 10.24
C SER A 56 -9.41 6.98 10.48
N LEU A 57 -8.42 6.47 9.75
CA LEU A 57 -7.04 6.89 9.87
C LEU A 57 -6.77 8.11 8.98
N GLY A 58 -6.05 9.11 9.52
CA GLY A 58 -5.72 10.35 8.83
C GLY A 58 -4.91 10.15 7.54
N PRO A 59 -4.79 11.16 6.67
CA PRO A 59 -4.20 11.01 5.34
C PRO A 59 -2.73 10.57 5.34
N LEU A 60 -1.95 10.95 6.36
CA LEU A 60 -0.55 10.51 6.52
C LEU A 60 -0.41 9.00 6.74
N SER A 61 -1.43 8.35 7.33
CA SER A 61 -1.40 6.90 7.56
C SER A 61 -1.31 6.08 6.26
N GLU A 62 -1.78 6.65 5.14
CA GLU A 62 -1.70 6.02 3.83
C GLU A 62 -0.26 5.90 3.33
N ILE A 63 0.60 6.88 3.66
CA ILE A 63 2.03 6.86 3.35
C ILE A 63 2.69 5.63 3.97
N ASP A 64 2.53 5.46 5.28
CA ASP A 64 3.10 4.33 6.00
C ASP A 64 2.56 3.01 5.48
N ARG A 65 1.26 2.97 5.21
CA ARG A 65 0.58 1.77 4.71
C ARG A 65 1.11 1.33 3.36
N TRP A 66 1.18 2.22 2.37
CA TRP A 66 1.71 1.88 1.05
C TRP A 66 3.21 1.59 1.07
N THR A 67 3.96 2.25 1.96
CA THR A 67 5.37 1.93 2.20
C THR A 67 5.53 0.49 2.72
N ARG A 68 4.70 0.05 3.67
CA ARG A 68 4.71 -1.34 4.19
C ARG A 68 4.33 -2.34 3.11
N LYS A 69 3.24 -2.08 2.37
CA LYS A 69 2.79 -2.91 1.24
C LYS A 69 3.88 -3.06 0.17
N GLN A 70 4.55 -1.96 -0.19
CA GLN A 70 5.64 -1.96 -1.16
C GLN A 70 6.85 -2.80 -0.69
N ARG A 71 7.24 -2.70 0.59
CA ARG A 71 8.29 -3.55 1.16
C ARG A 71 7.92 -5.03 1.06
N LEU A 72 6.67 -5.37 1.33
CA LEU A 72 6.20 -6.74 1.30
C LEU A 72 6.25 -7.34 -0.12
N ILE A 73 5.80 -6.60 -1.14
CA ILE A 73 5.93 -7.01 -2.54
C ILE A 73 7.40 -7.15 -2.94
N ASN A 74 8.24 -6.18 -2.59
CA ASN A 74 9.67 -6.25 -2.91
C ASN A 74 10.33 -7.48 -2.27
N ASN A 75 9.99 -7.82 -1.04
CA ASN A 75 10.49 -9.02 -0.36
C ASN A 75 10.08 -10.32 -1.07
N LEU A 76 8.86 -10.40 -1.61
CA LEU A 76 8.44 -11.54 -2.43
C LEU A 76 9.24 -11.61 -3.72
N LEU A 77 9.35 -10.49 -4.46
CA LEU A 77 10.09 -10.44 -5.71
C LEU A 77 11.57 -10.80 -5.53
N GLU A 78 12.21 -10.37 -4.44
CA GLU A 78 13.58 -10.77 -4.13
C GLU A 78 13.70 -12.28 -3.84
N GLN A 79 12.74 -12.88 -3.13
CA GLN A 79 12.69 -14.34 -2.96
C GLN A 79 12.56 -15.07 -4.31
N LEU A 80 11.69 -14.57 -5.19
CA LEU A 80 11.49 -15.11 -6.54
C LEU A 80 12.74 -15.02 -7.43
N LYS A 81 13.60 -14.01 -7.21
CA LYS A 81 14.85 -13.85 -7.95
C LYS A 81 15.95 -14.83 -7.54
N SER A 82 15.79 -15.54 -6.42
CA SER A 82 16.75 -16.51 -5.90
C SER A 82 17.07 -17.60 -6.93
N LYS A 83 18.30 -18.15 -6.88
CA LYS A 83 18.76 -19.17 -7.82
C LYS A 83 17.91 -20.44 -7.68
N GLU A 84 17.52 -20.76 -6.46
CA GLU A 84 16.72 -21.92 -6.08
C GLU A 84 15.31 -21.83 -6.68
N CYS A 85 14.63 -20.70 -6.52
CA CYS A 85 13.31 -20.49 -7.13
C CYS A 85 13.39 -20.57 -8.66
N LYS A 86 14.38 -19.92 -9.26
CA LYS A 86 14.60 -19.97 -10.72
C LYS A 86 14.87 -21.39 -11.23
N ALA A 87 15.62 -22.20 -10.49
CA ALA A 87 15.88 -23.59 -10.86
C ALA A 87 14.60 -24.44 -10.85
N VAL A 88 13.77 -24.32 -9.82
CA VAL A 88 12.47 -25.01 -9.73
C VAL A 88 11.57 -24.62 -10.89
N ILE A 89 11.40 -23.32 -11.14
CA ILE A 89 10.57 -22.82 -12.25
C ILE A 89 11.14 -23.26 -13.60
N GLY A 90 12.46 -23.20 -13.81
CA GLY A 90 13.12 -23.65 -15.03
C GLY A 90 12.90 -25.15 -15.32
N ALA A 91 12.93 -26.00 -14.28
CA ALA A 91 12.65 -27.42 -14.40
C ALA A 91 11.19 -27.69 -14.78
N LEU A 92 10.24 -26.98 -14.17
CA LEU A 92 8.82 -27.07 -14.53
C LEU A 92 8.53 -26.55 -15.95
N ILE A 93 9.24 -25.53 -16.43
CA ILE A 93 9.15 -25.05 -17.83
C ILE A 93 9.66 -26.11 -18.80
N THR A 94 10.85 -26.66 -18.55
CA THR A 94 11.50 -27.65 -19.43
C THR A 94 10.66 -28.93 -19.54
N SER A 95 10.07 -29.35 -18.42
CA SER A 95 9.17 -30.52 -18.36
C SER A 95 7.76 -30.24 -18.88
N LYS A 96 7.43 -29.00 -19.27
CA LYS A 96 6.10 -28.58 -19.73
C LYS A 96 4.99 -28.86 -18.70
N SER A 97 5.29 -28.68 -17.42
CA SER A 97 4.31 -28.87 -16.33
C SER A 97 3.08 -27.98 -16.51
N LYS A 98 1.91 -28.52 -16.16
CA LYS A 98 0.62 -27.80 -16.20
C LYS A 98 0.59 -26.61 -15.23
N VAL A 99 1.42 -26.60 -14.19
CA VAL A 99 1.49 -25.53 -13.18
C VAL A 99 2.04 -24.23 -13.77
N ILE A 100 2.87 -24.30 -14.82
CA ILE A 100 3.52 -23.12 -15.42
C ILE A 100 2.52 -22.08 -15.93
N ARG A 101 1.34 -22.51 -16.39
CA ARG A 101 0.30 -21.55 -16.82
C ARG A 101 -0.18 -20.69 -15.65
N LYS A 102 -0.41 -21.30 -14.48
CA LYS A 102 -0.80 -20.58 -13.25
C LYS A 102 0.34 -19.71 -12.73
N TRP A 103 1.58 -20.22 -12.79
CA TRP A 103 2.76 -19.45 -12.42
C TRP A 103 2.90 -18.16 -13.23
N LYS A 104 2.79 -18.24 -14.56
CA LYS A 104 2.88 -17.05 -15.42
C LYS A 104 1.79 -16.02 -15.11
N ALA A 105 0.58 -16.47 -14.79
CA ALA A 105 -0.49 -15.57 -14.40
C ALA A 105 -0.16 -14.83 -13.10
N ILE A 106 0.30 -15.53 -12.06
CA ILE A 106 0.61 -14.88 -10.78
C ILE A 106 1.86 -13.98 -10.87
N ASP A 107 2.84 -14.33 -11.72
CA ASP A 107 4.05 -13.55 -11.99
C ASP A 107 3.73 -12.20 -12.65
N VAL A 108 2.77 -12.18 -13.57
CA VAL A 108 2.22 -10.94 -14.13
C VAL A 108 1.50 -10.15 -13.06
N SER A 109 0.60 -10.77 -12.28
CA SER A 109 -0.16 -10.08 -11.23
C SER A 109 0.73 -9.42 -10.17
N ILE A 110 1.79 -10.09 -9.70
CA ILE A 110 2.72 -9.50 -8.73
C ILE A 110 3.53 -8.35 -9.33
N THR A 111 3.86 -8.41 -10.62
CA THR A 111 4.55 -7.33 -11.34
C THR A 111 3.64 -6.11 -11.51
N GLU A 112 2.37 -6.31 -11.86
CA GLU A 112 1.37 -5.24 -11.92
C GLU A 112 1.16 -4.60 -10.53
N ALA A 113 1.02 -5.43 -9.50
CA ALA A 113 0.92 -4.98 -8.12
C ALA A 113 2.14 -4.16 -7.67
N GLN A 114 3.36 -4.55 -8.07
CA GLN A 114 4.57 -3.79 -7.79
C GLN A 114 4.52 -2.40 -8.43
N ASN A 115 4.13 -2.32 -9.70
CA ASN A 115 4.01 -1.06 -10.42
C ASN A 115 2.95 -0.16 -9.76
N GLU A 116 1.79 -0.72 -9.39
CA GLU A 116 0.73 0.01 -8.73
C GLU A 116 1.15 0.52 -7.34
N CYS A 117 1.76 -0.32 -6.50
CA CYS A 117 2.30 0.11 -5.21
C CYS A 117 3.34 1.21 -5.36
N ARG A 118 4.27 1.08 -6.31
CA ARG A 118 5.31 2.09 -6.57
C ARG A 118 4.70 3.44 -6.93
N ASP A 119 3.71 3.45 -7.82
CA ASP A 119 3.08 4.67 -8.28
C ASP A 119 2.23 5.32 -7.19
N LYS A 120 1.52 4.53 -6.37
CA LYS A 120 0.80 5.06 -5.19
C LYS A 120 1.75 5.64 -4.15
N THR A 121 2.88 4.99 -3.85
CA THR A 121 3.90 5.55 -2.94
C THR A 121 4.46 6.86 -3.48
N LYS A 122 4.82 6.92 -4.77
CA LYS A 122 5.32 8.16 -5.40
C LYS A 122 4.30 9.30 -5.36
N PHE A 123 3.04 8.99 -5.66
CA PHE A 123 1.96 9.95 -5.57
C PHE A 123 1.82 10.49 -4.14
N LEU A 124 1.73 9.61 -3.15
CA LEU A 124 1.64 9.99 -1.74
C LEU A 124 2.82 10.85 -1.28
N GLU A 125 4.03 10.50 -1.70
CA GLU A 125 5.23 11.28 -1.41
C GLU A 125 5.17 12.68 -2.03
N SER A 126 4.66 12.80 -3.27
CA SER A 126 4.54 14.10 -3.95
C SER A 126 3.57 15.06 -3.26
N ILE A 127 2.56 14.54 -2.56
CA ILE A 127 1.59 15.35 -1.82
C ILE A 127 1.87 15.43 -0.32
N ARG A 128 2.90 14.72 0.19
CA ARG A 128 3.23 14.59 1.61
C ARG A 128 3.20 15.93 2.35
N ARG A 129 3.92 16.92 1.83
CA ARG A 129 4.04 18.25 2.46
C ARG A 129 2.69 18.92 2.73
N TYR A 130 1.71 18.70 1.85
CA TYR A 130 0.36 19.26 2.01
C TYR A 130 -0.42 18.49 3.06
N LEU A 131 -0.28 17.15 3.09
CA LEU A 131 -0.88 16.31 4.12
C LEU A 131 -0.30 16.60 5.51
N GLU A 132 1.00 16.88 5.60
CA GLU A 132 1.68 17.30 6.83
C GLU A 132 1.23 18.69 7.29
N SER A 133 0.80 19.55 6.36
CA SER A 133 0.25 20.88 6.70
C SER A 133 -1.20 20.81 7.21
N LEU A 134 -1.88 19.67 7.07
CA LEU A 134 -3.24 19.43 7.55
C LEU A 134 -3.25 18.79 8.95
N THR A 135 -2.48 19.34 9.89
CA THR A 135 -2.51 18.93 11.30
C THR A 135 -3.78 19.43 12.00
N GLU A 136 -4.14 18.87 13.15
CA GLU A 136 -5.34 19.28 13.89
C GLU A 136 -5.30 20.75 14.33
N ASP A 137 -4.11 21.30 14.58
CA ASP A 137 -3.88 22.70 14.98
C ASP A 137 -3.87 23.69 13.80
N ALA A 138 -4.05 23.21 12.57
CA ALA A 138 -4.02 24.07 11.39
C ALA A 138 -5.19 25.07 11.39
N HIS A 139 -4.96 26.31 10.95
CA HIS A 139 -6.04 27.30 10.85
C HIS A 139 -6.96 26.98 9.65
N PRO A 140 -8.30 26.88 9.83
CA PRO A 140 -9.23 26.52 8.74
C PRO A 140 -9.11 27.42 7.50
N GLN A 141 -8.96 28.73 7.70
CA GLN A 141 -8.80 29.69 6.60
C GLN A 141 -7.53 29.41 5.76
N ASN A 142 -6.40 29.09 6.40
CA ASN A 142 -5.17 28.76 5.69
C ASN A 142 -5.32 27.45 4.91
N CYS A 143 -6.04 26.47 5.48
CA CYS A 143 -6.36 25.23 4.79
C CYS A 143 -7.16 25.50 3.50
N ALA A 144 -8.21 26.32 3.59
CA ALA A 144 -9.09 26.62 2.47
C ALA A 144 -8.41 27.44 1.36
N VAL A 145 -7.64 28.47 1.73
CA VAL A 145 -7.10 29.45 0.76
C VAL A 145 -5.78 28.98 0.15
N ASN A 146 -4.92 28.30 0.92
CA ASN A 146 -3.56 27.99 0.48
C ASN A 146 -3.32 26.50 0.27
N ILE A 147 -3.67 25.66 1.26
CA ILE A 147 -3.29 24.24 1.25
C ILE A 147 -4.11 23.43 0.25
N LEU A 148 -5.44 23.56 0.28
CA LEU A 148 -6.32 22.76 -0.58
C LEU A 148 -6.15 23.06 -2.08
N PRO A 149 -6.07 24.32 -2.55
CA PRO A 149 -5.79 24.60 -3.95
C PRO A 149 -4.47 23.99 -4.42
N ALA A 150 -3.40 24.17 -3.64
CA ALA A 150 -2.08 23.63 -3.97
C ALA A 150 -2.05 22.10 -3.97
N LEU A 151 -2.76 21.45 -3.04
CA LEU A 151 -2.94 19.99 -3.03
C LEU A 151 -3.67 19.50 -4.29
N CYS A 152 -4.76 20.16 -4.68
CA CYS A 152 -5.52 19.83 -5.88
C CYS A 152 -4.67 19.97 -7.15
N ASP A 153 -3.87 21.04 -7.26
CA ASP A 153 -2.98 21.25 -8.41
C ASP A 153 -1.87 20.19 -8.46
N ALA A 154 -1.30 19.82 -7.31
CA ALA A 154 -0.35 18.71 -7.23
C ALA A 154 -0.98 17.39 -7.66
N MET A 155 -2.20 17.09 -7.21
CA MET A 155 -2.94 15.90 -7.62
C MET A 155 -3.19 15.86 -9.14
N ARG A 156 -3.62 16.98 -9.75
CA ARG A 156 -3.80 17.07 -11.22
C ARG A 156 -2.49 16.86 -11.98
N THR A 157 -1.39 17.39 -11.45
CA THR A 157 -0.05 17.19 -12.04
C THR A 157 0.31 15.72 -12.07
N VAL A 158 0.09 14.99 -10.97
CA VAL A 158 0.37 13.55 -10.92
C VAL A 158 -0.55 12.74 -11.82
N GLU A 159 -1.84 13.13 -11.93
CA GLU A 159 -2.81 12.51 -12.83
C GLU A 159 -2.36 12.56 -14.30
N SER A 160 -1.70 13.65 -14.71
CA SER A 160 -1.19 13.83 -16.06
C SER A 160 -0.05 12.87 -16.43
N VAL A 161 0.64 12.30 -15.44
CA VAL A 161 1.85 11.47 -15.64
C VAL A 161 1.58 9.97 -15.46
N SER A 162 0.71 9.56 -14.53
CA SER A 162 0.36 8.14 -14.34
C SER A 162 -1.07 7.99 -13.81
N ARG A 163 -1.83 7.03 -14.34
CA ARG A 163 -3.19 6.71 -13.84
C ARG A 163 -3.21 5.52 -12.87
N TYR A 164 -2.09 4.82 -12.68
CA TYR A 164 -2.05 3.63 -11.83
C TYR A 164 -2.40 3.95 -10.36
N TYR A 165 -1.99 5.12 -9.86
CA TYR A 165 -2.30 5.50 -8.48
C TYR A 165 -3.80 5.70 -8.24
N ALA A 166 -4.54 6.22 -9.24
CA ALA A 166 -5.96 6.59 -9.12
C ALA A 166 -6.93 5.40 -9.35
N ARG A 167 -6.41 4.22 -9.68
CA ARG A 167 -7.22 3.00 -9.84
C ARG A 167 -7.97 2.63 -8.55
N GLN A 168 -9.08 1.90 -8.74
CA GLN A 168 -9.88 1.33 -7.65
C GLN A 168 -10.42 2.38 -6.67
N GLY A 169 -10.72 3.59 -7.14
CA GLY A 169 -11.29 4.66 -6.30
C GLY A 169 -10.33 5.24 -5.26
N TYR A 170 -9.02 4.97 -5.37
CA TYR A 170 -8.04 5.39 -4.37
C TYR A 170 -7.95 6.91 -4.20
N LEU A 171 -8.14 7.67 -5.29
CA LEU A 171 -8.21 9.14 -5.19
C LEU A 171 -9.39 9.59 -4.32
N GLY A 172 -10.55 8.93 -4.46
CA GLY A 172 -11.71 9.15 -3.60
C GLY A 172 -11.42 8.86 -2.13
N LEU A 173 -10.70 7.77 -1.83
CA LEU A 173 -10.25 7.47 -0.47
C LEU A 173 -9.41 8.60 0.14
N ILE A 174 -8.46 9.15 -0.63
CA ILE A 174 -7.61 10.25 -0.17
C ILE A 174 -8.46 11.50 0.09
N PHE A 175 -9.40 11.83 -0.80
CA PHE A 175 -10.32 12.95 -0.56
C PHE A 175 -11.18 12.73 0.69
N THR A 176 -11.69 11.53 0.93
CA THR A 176 -12.42 11.21 2.17
C THR A 176 -11.55 11.42 3.41
N LYS A 177 -10.28 11.03 3.38
CA LYS A 177 -9.36 11.22 4.52
C LYS A 177 -8.99 12.69 4.73
N VAL A 178 -8.75 13.44 3.64
CA VAL A 178 -8.48 14.88 3.69
C VAL A 178 -9.70 15.63 4.24
N THR A 179 -10.90 15.34 3.75
CA THR A 179 -12.14 15.97 4.24
C THR A 179 -12.42 15.63 5.69
N ASN A 180 -12.23 14.37 6.11
CA ASN A 180 -12.29 13.98 7.52
C ASN A 180 -11.30 14.78 8.39
N GLN A 181 -10.08 15.02 7.89
CA GLN A 181 -9.08 15.83 8.58
C GLN A 181 -9.50 17.31 8.67
N LEU A 182 -10.06 17.89 7.61
CA LEU A 182 -10.62 19.24 7.64
C LEU A 182 -11.74 19.39 8.66
N VAL A 183 -12.63 18.39 8.77
CA VAL A 183 -13.69 18.40 9.79
C VAL A 183 -13.10 18.43 11.20
N LYS A 184 -12.02 17.68 11.47
CA LYS A 184 -11.32 17.72 12.76
C LYS A 184 -10.72 19.09 13.04
N ILE A 185 -10.04 19.67 12.06
CA ILE A 185 -9.47 21.02 12.13
C ILE A 185 -10.54 22.05 12.49
N CYS A 186 -11.65 22.07 11.76
CA CYS A 186 -12.74 23.00 12.03
C CYS A 186 -13.36 22.79 13.42
N LYS A 187 -13.55 21.54 13.85
CA LYS A 187 -14.06 21.23 15.19
C LYS A 187 -13.12 21.71 16.29
N HIS A 188 -11.82 21.51 16.11
CA HIS A 188 -10.80 21.95 17.05
C HIS A 188 -10.80 23.48 17.18
N TYR A 189 -10.74 24.19 16.04
CA TYR A 189 -10.79 25.65 15.98
C TYR A 189 -12.02 26.24 16.68
N ILE A 190 -13.23 25.75 16.36
CA ILE A 190 -14.47 26.22 16.99
C ILE A 190 -14.48 25.93 18.50
N SER A 191 -13.97 24.77 18.91
CA SER A 191 -13.95 24.39 20.33
C SER A 191 -13.03 25.29 21.14
N ASP A 192 -11.90 25.68 20.59
CA ASP A 192 -10.95 26.58 21.26
C ASP A 192 -11.44 28.04 21.26
N ASP A 193 -12.08 28.51 20.20
CA ASP A 193 -12.76 29.80 20.18
C ASP A 193 -13.89 29.87 21.22
N LEU A 194 -14.69 28.81 21.33
CA LEU A 194 -15.72 28.70 22.36
C LEU A 194 -15.10 28.74 23.75
N LYS A 195 -14.03 28.00 24.02
CA LYS A 195 -13.32 28.06 25.31
C LYS A 195 -12.82 29.48 25.60
N GLN A 196 -12.22 30.17 24.62
CA GLN A 196 -11.74 31.53 24.80
C GLN A 196 -12.88 32.51 25.10
N LEU A 197 -14.02 32.38 24.41
CA LEU A 197 -15.22 33.17 24.68
C LEU A 197 -15.75 32.92 26.10
N TRP A 198 -15.84 31.66 26.52
CA TRP A 198 -16.25 31.29 27.87
C TRP A 198 -15.29 31.82 28.93
N THR A 199 -13.97 31.75 28.71
CA THR A 199 -12.97 32.30 29.62
C THR A 199 -13.11 33.82 29.75
N LYS A 200 -13.24 34.54 28.63
CA LYS A 200 -13.46 35.99 28.62
C LYS A 200 -14.75 36.36 29.35
N PHE A 201 -15.83 35.59 29.14
CA PHE A 201 -17.10 35.79 29.84
C PHE A 201 -16.95 35.59 31.37
N ILE A 202 -16.24 34.54 31.80
CA ILE A 202 -15.96 34.29 33.22
C ILE A 202 -15.12 35.41 33.84
N GLU A 203 -14.09 35.92 33.14
CA GLU A 203 -13.30 37.06 33.60
C GLU A 203 -14.14 38.34 33.72
N MET A 204 -15.01 38.61 32.75
CA MET A 204 -15.95 39.73 32.83
C MET A 204 -16.85 39.62 34.06
N LEU A 205 -17.44 38.44 34.32
CA LEU A 205 -18.27 38.24 35.50
C LEU A 205 -17.48 38.44 36.80
N LYS A 206 -16.25 37.90 36.90
CA LYS A 206 -15.39 38.13 38.08
C LYS A 206 -15.16 39.61 38.33
N ASN A 207 -14.86 40.38 37.30
CA ASN A 207 -14.65 41.83 37.43
C ASN A 207 -15.93 42.58 37.78
N PHE A 208 -17.10 42.08 37.37
CA PHE A 208 -18.40 42.69 37.69
C PHE A 208 -18.83 42.49 39.15
N PHE A 209 -18.40 41.40 39.80
CA PHE A 209 -18.72 41.10 41.20
C PHE A 209 -17.65 41.56 42.21
N ILE A 210 -16.55 42.18 41.74
CA ILE A 210 -15.48 42.75 42.58
C ILE A 210 -15.65 44.28 42.77
N LEU A 211 -16.63 44.89 42.10
CA LEU A 211 -17.12 46.27 42.33
C LEU A 211 -18.34 46.27 43.24
#